data_AF-A0A967HD76-F1
#
_entry.id   AF-A0A967HD76-F1
#
_cell.length_a   1.000
_cell.length_b   1.000
_cell.length_c   1.000
_cell.angle_alpha   90.00
_cell.angle_beta   90.00
_cell.angle_gamma   90.00
#
_symmetry.space_group_name_H-M   'P 1'
#
loop_
_entity.id
_entity.type
_entity.pdbx_description
1 polymer ?
#
loop_
_entity_poly.entity_id
_entity_poly.type
_entity_poly.pdbx_seq_one_letter_code
_entity_poly.pdbx_strand_id
1 'polypeptide(L)'
;AVLDALRAKGVRVVTLTLHVGVGTFRPVDEHDLRAHRMHEEWYEVPGPAAEAFNGVREAGGAAWAVGTTVARTLESAVRDDGTVRS
;
A
#
# COMPACT_ATOMS: atom_id res chain seq x y z
N ALA A 1 -10.83 0.02 -18.02
CA ALA A 1 -12.03 -0.85 -18.16
C ALA A 1 -12.59 -1.27 -16.79
N VAL A 2 -11.94 -2.15 -16.01
CA VAL A 2 -12.50 -2.64 -14.73
C VAL A 2 -12.57 -1.55 -13.66
N LEU A 3 -11.48 -0.82 -13.42
CA LEU A 3 -11.46 0.26 -12.42
C LEU A 3 -12.45 1.38 -12.76
N ASP A 4 -12.61 1.68 -14.05
CA ASP A 4 -13.55 2.71 -14.50
C ASP A 4 -15.00 2.27 -14.30
N ALA A 5 -15.30 0.98 -14.52
CA ALA A 5 -16.61 0.41 -14.23
C ALA A 5 -16.93 0.44 -12.71
N LEU A 6 -15.93 0.23 -11.85
CA LEU A 6 -16.10 0.37 -10.40
C LEU A 6 -16.36 1.84 -10.02
N ARG A 7 -15.60 2.79 -10.59
CA ARG A 7 -15.84 4.23 -10.38
C ARG A 7 -17.23 4.65 -10.82
N ALA A 8 -17.71 4.17 -11.98
CA ALA A 8 -19.06 4.45 -12.48
C ALA A 8 -20.17 3.91 -11.55
N LYS A 9 -19.88 2.87 -10.75
CA LYS A 9 -20.78 2.34 -9.72
C LYS A 9 -20.63 3.05 -8.36
N GLY A 10 -19.86 4.13 -8.29
CA GLY A 10 -19.64 4.90 -7.06
C GLY A 10 -18.56 4.34 -6.14
N VAL A 11 -17.78 3.33 -6.57
CA VAL A 11 -16.66 2.83 -5.79
C VAL A 11 -15.51 3.83 -5.86
N ARG A 12 -15.09 4.35 -4.70
CA ARG A 12 -13.91 5.21 -4.59
C ARG A 12 -12.65 4.37 -4.78
N VAL A 13 -11.78 4.81 -5.69
CA VAL A 13 -10.47 4.19 -5.93
C VAL A 13 -9.40 5.18 -5.52
N VAL A 14 -8.59 4.80 -4.54
CA VAL A 14 -7.43 5.56 -4.08
C VAL A 14 -6.15 4.76 -4.29
N THR A 15 -5.02 5.44 -4.32
CA THR A 15 -3.71 4.84 -4.57
C THR A 15 -2.74 5.22 -3.46
N LEU A 16 -1.81 4.33 -3.18
CA LEU A 16 -0.61 4.57 -2.36
C LEU A 16 0.63 4.28 -3.20
N THR A 17 1.78 4.74 -2.75
CA THR A 17 3.05 4.57 -3.46
C THR A 17 3.99 3.71 -2.62
N LEU A 18 4.67 2.75 -3.25
CA LEU A 18 5.85 2.11 -2.69
C LEU A 18 7.06 2.58 -3.50
N HIS A 19 8.00 3.22 -2.82
CA HIS A 19 9.28 3.61 -3.38
C HIS A 19 10.26 2.48 -3.17
N VAL A 20 10.66 1.86 -4.28
CA VAL A 20 11.63 0.76 -4.30
C VAL A 20 12.99 1.26 -4.78
N GLY A 21 14.04 0.75 -4.16
CA GLY A 21 15.42 1.06 -4.55
C GLY A 21 15.83 0.34 -5.84
N VAL A 22 16.90 0.84 -6.49
CA VAL A 22 17.47 0.23 -7.70
C VAL A 22 17.85 -1.25 -7.51
N GLY A 23 18.25 -1.64 -6.28
CA GLY A 23 18.65 -3.01 -6.03
C GLY A 23 17.51 -4.00 -5.78
N THR A 24 16.25 -3.55 -5.67
CA THR A 24 15.09 -4.47 -5.71
C THR A 24 15.00 -5.22 -7.05
N PHE A 25 15.53 -4.62 -8.12
CA PHE A 25 15.54 -5.21 -9.47
C PHE A 25 16.91 -5.76 -9.89
N ARG A 26 17.96 -5.55 -9.09
CA ARG A 26 19.28 -6.12 -9.41
C ARG A 26 19.28 -7.59 -9.01
N PRO A 27 19.77 -8.49 -9.86
CA PRO A 27 20.03 -9.87 -9.47
C PRO A 27 20.91 -9.91 -8.22
N VAL A 28 20.64 -10.84 -7.32
CA VAL A 28 21.49 -11.08 -6.15
C VAL A 28 22.81 -11.66 -6.65
N ASP A 29 23.89 -10.90 -6.51
CA ASP A 29 25.25 -11.26 -6.98
C ASP A 29 26.17 -11.66 -5.80
N GLU A 30 25.60 -11.85 -4.60
CA GLU A 30 26.34 -12.22 -3.41
C GLU A 30 26.45 -13.74 -3.26
N HIS A 31 27.67 -14.24 -3.02
CA HIS A 31 27.92 -15.67 -2.82
C HIS A 31 27.38 -16.21 -1.48
N ASP A 32 27.32 -15.36 -0.45
CA ASP A 32 26.62 -15.63 0.82
C ASP A 32 25.39 -14.73 0.95
N LEU A 33 24.19 -15.31 0.88
CA LEU A 33 22.91 -14.61 1.03
C LEU A 33 22.79 -13.85 2.37
N ARG A 34 23.50 -14.28 3.42
CA ARG A 34 23.49 -13.60 4.72
C ARG A 34 24.23 -12.26 4.69
N ALA A 35 25.13 -12.09 3.73
CA ALA A 35 25.86 -10.85 3.51
C ALA A 35 25.09 -9.87 2.60
N HIS A 36 24.04 -10.33 1.92
CA HIS A 36 23.26 -9.50 1.01
C HIS A 36 22.46 -8.44 1.80
N ARG A 37 22.74 -7.17 1.53
CA ARG A 37 21.98 -6.05 2.09
C ARG A 37 20.81 -5.72 1.17
N MET A 38 19.58 -5.99 1.62
CA MET A 38 18.40 -5.44 0.97
C MET A 38 18.43 -3.92 1.04
N HIS A 39 18.14 -3.27 -0.08
CA HIS A 39 18.00 -1.83 -0.12
C HIS A 39 16.74 -1.41 0.63
N GLU A 40 16.79 -0.24 1.27
CA GLU A 40 15.64 0.32 1.96
C GLU A 40 14.48 0.57 0.98
N GLU A 41 13.29 0.18 1.42
CA GLU A 41 12.02 0.48 0.76
C GLU A 41 11.20 1.34 1.72
N TRP A 42 10.48 2.32 1.17
CA TRP A 42 9.56 3.12 1.96
C TRP A 42 8.27 3.37 1.19
N TYR A 43 7.19 3.56 1.91
CA TYR A 43 5.87 3.76 1.33
C TYR A 43 5.32 5.14 1.67
N GLU A 44 4.46 5.64 0.80
CA GLU A 44 3.69 6.86 1.00
C GLU A 44 2.20 6.51 0.92
N VAL A 45 1.46 6.86 1.97
CA VAL A 45 0.00 6.84 1.94
C VAL A 45 -0.48 8.29 1.87
N PRO A 46 -0.93 8.78 0.70
CA PRO A 46 -1.38 10.16 0.60
C PRO A 46 -2.50 10.45 1.62
N GLY A 47 -2.48 11.63 2.25
CA GLY A 47 -3.52 12.07 3.18
C GLY A 47 -4.95 11.78 2.70
N PRO A 48 -5.32 12.15 1.46
CA PRO A 48 -6.63 11.84 0.91
C PRO A 48 -6.95 10.34 0.81
N ALA A 49 -5.95 9.47 0.65
CA ALA A 49 -6.13 8.01 0.63
C ALA A 49 -6.37 7.47 2.04
N ALA A 50 -5.61 7.94 3.03
CA ALA A 50 -5.82 7.60 4.44
C ALA A 50 -7.20 8.08 4.93
N GLU A 51 -7.59 9.32 4.62
CA GLU A 51 -8.90 9.88 4.93
C GLU A 51 -10.03 9.07 4.28
N ALA A 52 -9.89 8.71 3.00
CA ALA A 52 -10.89 7.89 2.32
C ALA A 52 -11.06 6.51 2.97
N PHE A 53 -9.95 5.86 3.36
CA PHE A 53 -10.00 4.56 4.04
C PHE A 53 -10.65 4.66 5.42
N ASN A 54 -10.22 5.63 6.23
CA ASN A 54 -10.75 5.85 7.57
C ASN A 54 -12.24 6.21 7.53
N GLY A 55 -12.66 7.08 6.61
CA GLY A 55 -14.06 7.44 6.45
C GLY A 55 -14.96 6.28 6.01
N VAL A 56 -14.48 5.38 5.14
CA VAL A 56 -15.21 4.15 4.79
C VAL A 56 -15.40 3.26 6.01
N ARG A 57 -14.37 3.13 6.85
CA ARG A 57 -14.43 2.33 8.08
C ARG A 57 -15.41 2.91 9.09
N GLU A 58 -15.35 4.22 9.33
CA GLU A 58 -16.28 4.93 10.23
C GLU A 58 -17.75 4.80 9.78
N ALA A 59 -17.99 4.80 8.47
CA ALA A 59 -19.31 4.59 7.89
C ALA A 59 -19.79 3.12 7.91
N GLY A 60 -18.99 2.18 8.43
CA GLY A 60 -19.29 0.75 8.42
C GLY A 60 -19.25 0.10 7.02
N GLY A 61 -18.58 0.76 6.07
CA GLY A 61 -18.39 0.27 4.71
C GLY A 61 -17.24 -0.73 4.59
N ALA A 62 -17.01 -1.20 3.36
CA ALA A 62 -15.94 -2.12 3.03
C ALA A 62 -14.85 -1.44 2.18
N ALA A 63 -13.59 -1.76 2.50
CA ALA A 63 -12.41 -1.36 1.73
C ALA A 63 -11.62 -2.62 1.33
N TRP A 64 -11.04 -2.61 0.13
CA TRP A 64 -10.30 -3.75 -0.40
C TRP A 64 -8.88 -3.33 -0.81
N ALA A 65 -7.89 -4.06 -0.30
CA ALA A 65 -6.52 -3.94 -0.77
C ALA A 65 -6.38 -4.66 -2.13
N VAL A 66 -5.86 -3.95 -3.14
CA VAL A 66 -5.64 -4.52 -4.47
C VAL A 66 -4.15 -4.79 -4.65
N GLY A 67 -3.74 -6.03 -4.35
CA GLY A 67 -2.35 -6.49 -4.46
C GLY A 67 -1.66 -6.64 -3.10
N THR A 68 -0.68 -7.55 -3.04
CA THR A 68 0.04 -7.88 -1.80
C THR A 68 0.88 -6.73 -1.27
N THR A 69 1.47 -5.91 -2.15
CA THR A 69 2.17 -4.69 -1.75
C THR A 69 1.25 -3.71 -1.03
N VAL A 70 0.04 -3.48 -1.56
CA VAL A 70 -0.94 -2.59 -0.92
C VAL A 70 -1.37 -3.15 0.42
N ALA A 71 -1.62 -4.47 0.51
CA ALA A 71 -1.97 -5.12 1.77
C ALA A 71 -0.88 -4.93 2.84
N ARG A 72 0.39 -5.24 2.51
CA ARG A 72 1.53 -5.07 3.43
C ARG A 72 1.74 -3.61 3.85
N THR A 73 1.57 -2.66 2.92
CA THR A 73 1.66 -1.23 3.24
C THR A 73 0.57 -0.81 4.22
N LEU A 74 -0.68 -1.24 4.02
CA LEU A 74 -1.77 -0.94 4.94
C LEU A 74 -1.55 -1.59 6.31
N GLU A 75 -1.17 -2.87 6.35
CA GLU A 75 -0.80 -3.57 7.59
C GLU A 75 0.30 -2.83 8.37
N SER A 76 1.24 -2.19 7.67
CA SER A 76 2.32 -1.40 8.27
C SER A 76 1.90 0.02 8.69
N ALA A 77 0.88 0.58 8.05
CA ALA A 77 0.40 1.96 8.26
C ALA A 77 -0.79 2.06 9.23
N VAL A 78 -1.47 0.95 9.51
CA VAL A 78 -2.58 0.88 10.47
C VAL A 78 -2.05 1.05 11.90
N ARG A 79 -2.76 1.85 12.70
CA ARG A 79 -2.57 2.00 14.14
C ARG A 79 -3.40 0.98 14.91
N ASP A 80 -3.14 0.85 16.21
CA ASP A 80 -3.87 -0.07 17.11
C ASP A 80 -5.39 0.18 17.14
N ASP A 81 -5.83 1.41 16.87
CA ASP A 81 -7.25 1.79 16.79
C ASP A 81 -7.93 1.45 15.44
N GLY A 82 -7.17 0.86 14.51
CA GLY A 82 -7.62 0.50 13.17
C GLY A 82 -7.61 1.65 12.17
N THR A 83 -7.09 2.84 12.50
CA THR A 83 -6.93 3.96 11.57
C THR A 83 -5.64 3.86 10.78
N VAL A 84 -5.67 4.26 9.50
CA VAL A 84 -4.49 4.36 8.65
C VAL A 84 -3.86 5.75 8.83
N ARG A 85 -2.54 5.79 9.04
CA ARG A 85 -1.74 7.02 9.03
C ARG A 85 -1.36 7.42 7.60
N SER A 86 -1.29 8.73 7.33
CA SER A 86 -0.65 9.28 6.12
C SER A 86 0.85 9.37 6.29
#